data_AF-A0A2D6FCX9-F1
#
_entry.id   AF-A0A2D6FCX9-F1
#
_cell.length_a   1.000
_cell.length_b   1.000
_cell.length_c   1.000
_cell.angle_alpha   90.00
_cell.angle_beta   90.00
_cell.angle_gamma   90.00
#
_symmetry.space_group_name_H-M   'P 1'
#
loop_
_entity.id
_entity.type
_entity.pdbx_description
1 polymer ?
#
loop_
_entity_poly.entity_id
_entity_poly.type
_entity_poly.pdbx_seq_one_letter_code
_entity_poly.pdbx_strand_id
1 'polypeptide(L)' 'MSGFYGAPSVLGGVRIERSDHVPCRVADWRVVFEEPADLNIGPEIPENALWKLTPTDPH' A
#
# COMPACT_ATOMS: atom_id res chain seq x y z
N MET A 1 19.81 -1.87 2.88
CA MET A 1 18.45 -2.39 2.64
C MET A 1 17.93 -1.69 1.39
N SER A 2 17.67 -2.42 0.32
CA SER A 2 17.29 -1.85 -0.98
C SER A 2 15.83 -2.23 -1.24
N GLY A 3 14.90 -1.35 -0.88
CA GLY A 3 13.48 -1.58 -1.12
C GLY A 3 12.59 -0.62 -0.33
N PHE A 4 11.32 -0.58 -0.72
CA PHE A 4 10.26 -0.03 0.12
C PHE A 4 9.83 -1.09 1.12
N TYR A 5 9.53 -0.67 2.34
CA TYR A 5 8.90 -1.50 3.36
C TYR A 5 7.41 -1.17 3.42
N GLY A 6 6.57 -2.20 3.43
CA GLY A 6 5.13 -2.07 3.55
C GLY A 6 4.61 -2.81 4.78
N ALA A 7 3.82 -2.14 5.61
CA ALA A 7 3.19 -2.74 6.78
C ALA A 7 1.76 -2.20 7.01
N PRO A 8 0.86 -2.99 7.61
CA PRO A 8 -0.46 -2.49 8.02
C PRO A 8 -0.33 -1.27 8.94
N SER A 9 -1.12 -0.23 8.69
CA SER A 9 -1.13 0.98 9.51
C SER A 9 -2.25 0.95 10.55
N VAL A 10 -2.06 1.63 11.68
CA VAL A 10 -3.09 1.73 12.73
C VAL A 10 -4.29 2.57 12.28
N LEU A 11 -4.13 3.39 11.24
CA LEU A 11 -5.18 4.19 10.63
C LEU A 11 -5.92 3.44 9.50
N GLY A 12 -5.62 2.15 9.29
CA GLY A 12 -6.09 1.32 8.17
C GLY A 12 -5.20 1.45 6.93
N GLY A 13 -5.33 0.55 5.94
CA GLY A 13 -4.46 0.54 4.77
C GLY A 13 -3.03 0.08 5.08
N VAL A 14 -2.16 0.22 4.08
CA VAL A 14 -0.73 -0.14 4.15
C VAL A 14 0.12 1.12 4.16
N ARG A 15 0.96 1.28 5.18
CA ARG A 15 2.02 2.29 5.25
C ARG A 15 3.22 1.79 4.45
N ILE A 16 3.65 2.60 3.48
CA ILE A 16 4.82 2.37 2.65
C ILE A 16 5.90 3.37 3.05
N GLU A 17 7.09 2.88 3.37
CA GLU A 17 8.21 3.70 3.83
C GLU A 17 9.56 3.26 3.26
N ARG A 18 10.45 4.24 3.14
CA ARG A 18 11.86 4.05 2.77
C ARG A 18 12.63 5.25 3.32
N SER A 19 13.90 5.05 3.69
CA SER A 19 14.72 6.08 4.35
C SER A 19 14.87 7.40 3.58
N ASP A 20 14.75 7.37 2.27
CA ASP A 20 14.91 8.50 1.35
C ASP A 20 13.58 8.94 0.69
N HIS A 21 12.43 8.42 1.16
CA HIS A 21 11.11 8.79 0.65
C HIS A 21 10.19 9.24 1.78
N VAL A 22 9.31 10.18 1.47
CA VAL A 22 8.22 10.57 2.38
C VAL A 22 7.28 9.37 2.56
N PRO A 23 7.02 8.93 3.80
CA PRO A 23 6.08 7.84 4.05
C PRO A 23 4.72 8.14 3.43
N CYS A 24 4.05 7.13 2.90
CA CYS A 24 2.70 7.27 2.40
C CYS A 24 1.83 6.08 2.81
N ARG A 25 0.51 6.27 2.70
CA ARG A 25 -0.47 5.24 3.05
C ARG A 25 -1.37 4.97 1.85
N VAL A 26 -1.54 3.70 1.51
CA VAL A 26 -2.37 3.24 0.39
C VAL A 26 -3.47 2.31 0.91
N ALA A 27 -4.56 2.17 0.16
CA ALA A 27 -5.62 1.24 0.50
C ALA A 27 -5.16 -0.22 0.32
N ASP A 28 -5.75 -1.15 1.08
CA ASP A 28 -5.31 -2.55 1.13
C ASP A 28 -5.39 -3.25 -0.22
N TRP A 29 -6.39 -2.94 -1.06
CA TRP A 29 -6.54 -3.52 -2.40
C TRP A 29 -5.38 -3.21 -3.35
N ARG A 30 -4.51 -2.25 -3.02
CA ARG A 30 -3.34 -1.90 -3.83
C ARG A 30 -2.11 -2.76 -3.54
N VAL A 31 -2.14 -3.57 -2.48
CA VAL A 31 -0.98 -4.32 -2.03
C VAL A 31 -1.37 -5.77 -1.84
N VAL A 32 -0.65 -6.66 -2.51
CA VAL A 32 -0.68 -8.09 -2.24
C VAL A 32 0.61 -8.48 -1.52
N PHE A 33 0.49 -9.26 -0.46
CA PHE A 33 1.65 -9.79 0.29
C PHE A 33 2.08 -11.17 -0.21
N GLU A 34 1.35 -11.69 -1.18
CA GLU A 34 1.58 -12.97 -1.84
C GLU A 34 1.69 -12.75 -3.34
N GLU A 35 2.45 -13.61 -4.01
CA GLU A 35 2.58 -13.55 -5.46
C GLU A 35 1.25 -13.94 -6.13
N PRO A 36 0.77 -13.20 -7.15
CA PRO A 36 -0.46 -13.54 -7.83
C PRO A 36 -0.38 -14.92 -8.49
N ALA A 37 -1.45 -15.71 -8.39
CA ALA A 37 -1.52 -17.03 -9.04
C ALA A 37 -1.50 -16.95 -10.58
N ASP A 38 -1.98 -15.84 -11.15
CA ASP A 38 -1.93 -15.55 -12.59
C ASP A 38 -1.49 -14.10 -12.80
N LEU A 39 -0.34 -13.93 -13.45
CA LEU A 39 0.26 -12.63 -13.75
C LEU A 39 -0.48 -11.86 -14.85
N ASN A 40 -1.40 -12.50 -15.58
CA ASN A 40 -2.21 -11.86 -16.62
C ASN A 40 -3.50 -11.22 -16.09
N ILE A 41 -3.82 -11.44 -14.81
CA ILE A 41 -5.01 -10.90 -14.16
C ILE A 41 -4.59 -9.71 -13.29
N GLY A 42 -5.14 -8.54 -13.62
CA GLY A 42 -4.95 -7.34 -12.81
C GLY A 42 -5.72 -7.39 -11.49
N PRO A 43 -5.39 -6.52 -10.53
CA PRO A 43 -6.15 -6.41 -9.29
C PRO A 43 -7.57 -5.93 -9.53
N GLU A 44 -8.51 -6.35 -8.70
CA GLU A 44 -9.88 -5.82 -8.70
C GLU A 44 -9.87 -4.42 -8.07
N ILE A 45 -10.21 -3.40 -8.86
CA ILE A 45 -10.25 -2.01 -8.42
C ILE A 45 -11.68 -1.69 -7.95
N PRO A 46 -11.89 -1.29 -6.67
CA PRO A 46 -13.21 -0.95 -6.17
C PRO A 46 -13.84 0.27 -6.90
N GLU A 47 -15.17 0.31 -6.94
CA GLU A 47 -15.89 1.51 -7.40
C GLU A 47 -15.61 2.69 -6.45
N ASN A 48 -15.31 3.87 -7.01
CA ASN A 48 -14.89 5.06 -6.25
C ASN A 48 -13.61 4.86 -5.40
N ALA A 49 -12.69 4.01 -5.87
CA ALA A 49 -11.47 3.68 -5.12
C ALA A 49 -10.62 4.90 -4.73
N LEU A 50 -10.21 4.92 -3.46
CA LEU A 50 -9.19 5.84 -2.95
C LEU A 50 -7.79 5.26 -3.17
N TRP A 51 -6.97 5.98 -3.94
CA TRP A 51 -5.62 5.53 -4.31
C TRP A 51 -4.56 5.83 -3.26
N LYS A 52 -4.75 6.93 -2.52
CA LYS A 52 -3.86 7.40 -1.44
C LYS A 52 -4.72 7.79 -0.26
N LEU A 53 -4.33 7.33 0.92
CA LEU A 53 -5.02 7.61 2.17
C LEU A 53 -4.30 8.71 2.93
N THR A 54 -5.07 9.64 3.47
CA THR A 54 -4.59 10.75 4.30
C THR A 54 -5.44 10.81 5.58
N PRO A 55 -4.85 11.06 6.75
CA PRO A 55 -3.43 11.34 7.00
C PRO A 55 -2.55 10.07 6.91
N THR A 56 -1.25 10.27 6.82
CA THR A 56 -0.22 9.22 7.02
C THR A 56 0.14 9.18 8.50
N ASP A 57 0.40 7.99 9.06
CA ASP A 57 0.57 7.78 10.50
C ASP A 57 1.61 8.76 11.08
N PRO A 58 1.31 9.37 12.24
CA PRO A 58 2.25 10.25 12.91
C PRO A 58 3.53 9.48 13.24
N HIS A 59 4.68 10.13 13.03
CA HIS A 59 5.99 9.61 13.39
C HIS A 59 6.15 9.44 14.91
#